data_AF-A0A2T6LQ64-F1
#
_entry.id   AF-A0A2T6LQ64-F1
#
_cell.length_a   1.000
_cell.length_b   1.000
_cell.length_c   1.000
_cell.angle_alpha   90.00
_cell.angle_beta   90.00
_cell.angle_gamma   90.00
#
_symmetry.space_group_name_H-M   'P 1'
#
loop_
_entity.id
_entity.type
_entity.pdbx_description
1 polymer ?
#
loop_
_entity_poly.entity_id
_entity_poly.type
_entity_poly.pdbx_seq_one_letter_code
_entity_poly.pdbx_strand_id
1 'polypeptide(L)'
;KGTPYHWLGFNPPRSAPRRRSSGWFCHRRAHASDSGVGERVEGKSEKEETDIKRAFALGGFLDARAMNSARGSALQEMGALAWDSINKFEEYRSVVDPIVGSEMPDFLHAGLGAVLLAALKHDLDVARDWTVRTAKASPTALFNRNGRRALLWLDARAPDVAEPIIRSYAESPDLLAQAIAALLVAQRSLEDERWKDTIDTLIEKGPTQRAAIAEVASAYVANAEHVGRTSVWLTRFFDDDDDGVRRTAADCFRRIDPSTMAMHAPLYEAYVGSKYFDGERSYFIHRLEKAPAVMDDVVLGLIERTVEVVKTGGPGGGRGLYQIWDPLLRIYATCGANGARLKRCLDVIDVLVQLDAVGSSKLNALT
;
A
#
# COMPACT_ATOMS: atom_id res chain seq x y z
N LYS A 1 -3.58 -29.40 23.73
CA LYS A 1 -4.55 -28.33 24.06
C LYS A 1 -3.87 -27.00 23.75
N GLY A 2 -3.88 -26.62 22.47
CA GLY A 2 -3.18 -25.44 21.98
C GLY A 2 -4.04 -24.19 22.16
N THR A 3 -3.40 -23.10 22.55
CA THR A 3 -3.96 -21.75 22.60
C THR A 3 -4.55 -21.35 21.24
N PRO A 4 -5.74 -20.75 21.19
CA PRO A 4 -6.31 -20.25 19.94
C PRO A 4 -5.48 -19.04 19.49
N TYR A 5 -4.85 -19.13 18.33
CA TYR A 5 -4.28 -17.96 17.66
C TYR A 5 -5.42 -16.95 17.45
N HIS A 6 -5.31 -15.77 18.06
CA HIS A 6 -6.22 -14.67 17.82
C HIS A 6 -6.01 -14.18 16.37
N TRP A 7 -6.93 -14.55 15.48
CA TRP A 7 -6.95 -14.15 14.08
C TRP A 7 -7.29 -12.65 13.93
N LEU A 8 -6.35 -11.78 14.28
CA LEU A 8 -6.48 -10.33 14.04
C LEU A 8 -6.43 -10.08 12.53
N GLY A 9 -7.57 -9.71 11.95
CA GLY A 9 -7.70 -9.27 10.55
C GLY A 9 -8.63 -10.11 9.66
N PHE A 10 -9.38 -11.07 10.20
CA PHE A 10 -10.33 -11.86 9.41
C PHE A 10 -11.67 -11.12 9.21
N ASN A 11 -11.89 -10.61 8.00
CA ASN A 11 -13.24 -10.48 7.43
C ASN A 11 -13.35 -11.55 6.34
N PRO A 12 -14.29 -12.53 6.43
CA PRO A 12 -14.52 -13.50 5.37
C PRO A 12 -14.93 -12.79 4.07
N PRO A 13 -14.82 -13.45 2.89
CA PRO A 13 -15.51 -12.97 1.71
C PRO A 13 -17.00 -12.91 2.05
N ARG A 14 -17.56 -11.70 2.14
CA ARG A 14 -19.01 -11.54 2.24
C ARG A 14 -19.58 -12.13 0.95
N SER A 15 -20.51 -13.08 1.13
CA SER A 15 -21.38 -13.57 0.08
C SER A 15 -21.91 -12.41 -0.77
N ALA A 16 -21.88 -12.61 -2.09
CA ALA A 16 -22.33 -11.76 -3.19
C ALA A 16 -22.87 -10.34 -2.84
N PRO A 17 -22.32 -9.25 -3.42
CA PRO A 17 -22.81 -7.92 -3.12
C PRO A 17 -24.24 -7.73 -3.65
N ARG A 18 -25.22 -7.65 -2.73
CA ARG A 18 -26.42 -6.86 -3.00
C ARG A 18 -25.97 -5.42 -3.24
N ARG A 19 -26.15 -4.95 -4.48
CA ARG A 19 -25.97 -3.58 -4.95
C ARG A 19 -26.05 -2.54 -3.83
N ARG A 20 -24.89 -2.08 -3.36
CA ARG A 20 -24.67 -0.71 -2.87
C ARG A 20 -23.26 -0.31 -3.27
N SER A 21 -23.20 0.77 -4.02
CA SER A 21 -22.03 1.45 -4.55
C SER A 21 -21.05 1.85 -3.44
N SER A 22 -19.93 1.15 -3.34
CA SER A 22 -18.68 1.71 -2.83
C SER A 22 -17.82 2.04 -4.05
N GLY A 23 -17.77 3.32 -4.40
CA GLY A 23 -16.92 3.84 -5.46
C GLY A 23 -15.43 3.72 -5.11
N TRP A 24 -14.61 3.92 -6.14
CA TRP A 24 -13.16 4.19 -6.10
C TRP A 24 -12.22 2.98 -6.27
N PHE A 25 -12.16 2.46 -7.50
CA PHE A 25 -10.96 2.38 -8.34
C PHE A 25 -11.40 1.95 -9.74
N CYS A 26 -11.93 2.89 -10.53
CA CYS A 26 -12.26 2.66 -11.94
C CYS A 26 -12.34 4.02 -12.65
N HIS A 27 -11.21 4.55 -13.10
CA HIS A 27 -11.17 5.39 -14.29
C HIS A 27 -9.77 5.36 -14.92
N ARG A 28 -9.59 4.39 -15.82
CA ARG A 28 -8.97 4.64 -17.12
C ARG A 28 -9.54 3.61 -18.11
N ARG A 29 -10.67 3.96 -18.75
CA ARG A 29 -11.16 3.24 -19.92
C ARG A 29 -10.16 3.51 -21.05
N ALA A 30 -9.44 2.49 -21.48
CA ALA A 30 -8.88 2.45 -22.81
C ALA A 30 -10.08 2.31 -23.78
N HIS A 31 -10.52 3.42 -24.37
CA HIS A 31 -11.37 3.37 -25.54
C HIS A 31 -10.47 3.07 -26.74
N ALA A 32 -10.49 1.83 -27.20
CA ALA A 32 -10.13 1.51 -28.57
C ALA A 32 -11.31 1.90 -29.45
N SER A 33 -11.17 3.01 -30.17
CA SER A 33 -11.95 3.31 -31.37
C SER A 33 -11.00 3.90 -32.39
N ASP A 34 -10.89 3.17 -33.49
CA ASP A 34 -10.16 3.50 -34.70
C ASP A 34 -10.71 4.80 -35.34
N SER A 35 -9.87 5.47 -36.13
CA SER A 35 -10.05 6.72 -36.89
C SER A 35 -9.85 8.07 -36.17
N GLY A 36 -8.80 8.80 -36.60
CA GLY A 36 -8.63 10.24 -36.34
C GLY A 36 -7.19 10.65 -36.10
N VAL A 37 -6.46 10.94 -37.18
CA VAL A 37 -5.12 11.57 -37.16
C VAL A 37 -5.18 12.90 -36.39
N GLY A 38 -4.38 13.01 -35.34
CA GLY A 38 -4.20 14.22 -34.55
C GLY A 38 -3.06 14.03 -33.57
N GLU A 39 -1.90 14.61 -33.88
CA GLU A 39 -0.73 14.73 -33.01
C GLU A 39 -1.13 15.09 -31.58
N ARG A 40 -0.89 14.17 -30.63
CA ARG A 40 -0.91 14.48 -29.21
C ARG A 40 0.51 14.82 -28.78
N VAL A 41 0.68 16.08 -28.43
CA VAL A 41 1.84 16.64 -27.74
C VAL A 41 2.17 15.76 -26.52
N GLU A 42 3.33 15.11 -26.60
CA GLU A 42 4.00 14.42 -25.50
C GLU A 42 4.35 15.46 -24.42
N GLY A 43 3.85 15.25 -23.20
CA GLY A 43 4.03 16.24 -22.14
C GLY A 43 3.40 15.86 -20.81
N LYS A 44 3.45 14.58 -20.43
CA LYS A 44 3.30 14.14 -19.03
C LYS A 44 4.30 13.04 -18.80
N SER A 45 5.26 13.26 -17.89
CA SER A 45 6.09 12.17 -17.39
C SER A 45 5.14 11.10 -16.83
N GLU A 46 4.98 9.98 -17.53
CA GLU A 46 4.41 8.79 -16.93
C GLU A 46 5.38 8.39 -15.82
N LYS A 47 5.10 8.84 -14.60
CA LYS A 47 5.91 8.49 -13.43
C LYS A 47 5.90 6.97 -13.35
N GLU A 48 7.04 6.36 -13.57
CA GLU A 48 7.20 4.92 -13.63
C GLU A 48 6.63 4.29 -12.35
N GLU A 49 5.78 3.30 -12.54
CA GLU A 49 5.10 2.57 -11.48
C GLU A 49 6.07 1.54 -10.89
N THR A 50 6.17 1.46 -9.56
CA THR A 50 7.09 0.52 -8.90
C THR A 50 6.74 -0.92 -9.23
N ASP A 51 7.73 -1.81 -9.23
CA ASP A 51 7.53 -3.23 -9.54
C ASP A 51 6.52 -3.89 -8.60
N ILE A 52 6.45 -3.48 -7.33
CA ILE A 52 5.42 -4.02 -6.42
C ILE A 52 3.99 -3.65 -6.86
N LYS A 53 3.79 -2.42 -7.36
CA LYS A 53 2.49 -1.97 -7.87
C LYS A 53 2.15 -2.68 -9.19
N ARG A 54 3.14 -2.89 -10.06
CA ARG A 54 3.00 -3.71 -11.28
C ARG A 54 2.66 -5.17 -10.96
N ALA A 55 3.30 -5.76 -9.94
CA ALA A 55 3.03 -7.13 -9.49
C ALA A 55 1.61 -7.26 -8.94
N PHE A 56 1.14 -6.27 -8.17
CA PHE A 56 -0.25 -6.19 -7.72
C PHE A 56 -1.24 -6.04 -8.88
N ALA A 57 -0.93 -5.20 -9.86
CA ALA A 57 -1.77 -5.02 -11.04
C ALA A 57 -1.88 -6.32 -11.85
N LEU A 58 -0.77 -7.05 -12.05
CA LEU A 58 -0.77 -8.36 -12.69
C LEU A 58 -1.62 -9.36 -11.89
N GLY A 59 -1.39 -9.49 -10.57
CA GLY A 59 -2.17 -10.38 -9.73
C GLY A 59 -3.67 -10.06 -9.75
N GLY A 60 -4.03 -8.77 -9.72
CA GLY A 60 -5.42 -8.32 -9.84
C GLY A 60 -6.03 -8.59 -11.22
N PHE A 61 -5.25 -8.44 -12.29
CA PHE A 61 -5.69 -8.77 -13.65
C PHE A 61 -5.96 -10.27 -13.81
N LEU A 62 -5.06 -11.13 -13.31
CA LEU A 62 -5.24 -12.59 -13.34
C LEU A 62 -6.48 -13.01 -12.55
N ASP A 63 -6.68 -12.44 -11.36
CA ASP A 63 -7.86 -12.71 -10.52
C ASP A 63 -9.16 -12.25 -11.20
N ALA A 64 -9.19 -11.04 -11.75
CA ALA A 64 -10.34 -10.53 -12.49
C ALA A 64 -10.65 -11.37 -13.73
N ARG A 65 -9.63 -11.85 -14.44
CA ARG A 65 -9.82 -12.74 -15.59
C ARG A 65 -10.33 -14.11 -15.18
N ALA A 66 -9.89 -14.64 -14.03
CA ALA A 66 -10.44 -15.86 -13.45
C ALA A 66 -11.94 -15.72 -13.18
N MET A 67 -12.34 -14.65 -12.47
CA MET A 67 -13.73 -14.32 -12.14
C MET A 67 -14.62 -14.22 -13.38
N ASN A 68 -14.11 -13.65 -14.46
CA ASN A 68 -14.86 -13.45 -15.70
C ASN A 68 -14.85 -14.69 -16.63
N SER A 69 -14.33 -15.83 -16.16
CA SER A 69 -14.36 -17.10 -16.88
C SER A 69 -15.22 -18.12 -16.14
N ALA A 70 -15.95 -18.97 -16.87
CA ALA A 70 -16.79 -19.99 -16.25
C ALA A 70 -16.00 -20.93 -15.32
N ARG A 71 -14.80 -21.37 -15.76
CA ARG A 71 -13.92 -22.25 -14.98
C ARG A 71 -13.33 -21.54 -13.76
N GLY A 72 -12.80 -20.33 -13.93
CA GLY A 72 -12.20 -19.59 -12.82
C GLY A 72 -13.24 -19.17 -11.77
N SER A 73 -14.43 -18.72 -12.20
CA SER A 73 -15.54 -18.43 -11.29
C SER A 73 -15.98 -19.68 -10.52
N ALA A 74 -16.06 -20.85 -11.17
CA ALA A 74 -16.38 -22.10 -10.50
C ALA A 74 -15.32 -22.47 -9.44
N LEU A 75 -14.02 -22.34 -9.75
CA LEU A 75 -12.94 -22.58 -8.80
C LEU A 75 -13.02 -21.65 -7.58
N GLN A 76 -13.33 -20.37 -7.79
CA GLN A 76 -13.48 -19.42 -6.68
C GLN A 76 -14.67 -19.76 -5.78
N GLU A 77 -15.82 -20.10 -6.37
CA GLU A 77 -17.01 -20.50 -5.62
C GLU A 77 -16.79 -21.82 -4.87
N MET A 78 -16.13 -22.80 -5.49
CA MET A 78 -15.71 -24.03 -4.83
C MET A 78 -14.81 -23.74 -3.64
N GLY A 79 -13.83 -22.85 -3.78
CA GLY A 79 -12.94 -22.42 -2.69
C GLY A 79 -13.69 -21.73 -1.56
N ALA A 80 -14.65 -20.86 -1.87
CA ALA A 80 -15.49 -20.17 -0.89
C ALA A 80 -16.38 -21.16 -0.11
N LEU A 81 -17.02 -22.11 -0.79
CA LEU A 81 -17.83 -23.14 -0.14
C LEU A 81 -16.99 -24.12 0.68
N ALA A 82 -15.83 -24.53 0.15
CA ALA A 82 -14.89 -25.39 0.85
C ALA A 82 -14.30 -24.71 2.10
N TRP A 83 -14.08 -23.39 2.05
CA TRP A 83 -13.61 -22.63 3.20
C TRP A 83 -14.52 -22.81 4.41
N ASP A 84 -15.84 -22.75 4.23
CA ASP A 84 -16.80 -22.85 5.34
C ASP A 84 -17.18 -24.29 5.72
N SER A 85 -16.83 -25.29 4.91
CA SER A 85 -17.24 -26.68 5.13
C SER A 85 -16.16 -27.69 4.75
N ILE A 86 -15.66 -28.44 5.73
CA ILE A 86 -14.73 -29.55 5.49
C ILE A 86 -15.35 -30.64 4.59
N ASN A 87 -16.66 -30.89 4.71
CA ASN A 87 -17.35 -31.85 3.84
C ASN A 87 -17.33 -31.40 2.37
N LYS A 88 -17.48 -30.09 2.12
CA LYS A 88 -17.37 -29.54 0.76
C LYS A 88 -15.94 -29.54 0.26
N PHE A 89 -14.97 -29.28 1.14
CA PHE A 89 -13.56 -29.42 0.79
C PHE A 89 -13.23 -30.85 0.33
N GLU A 90 -13.63 -31.87 1.10
CA GLU A 90 -13.40 -33.29 0.72
C GLU A 90 -14.14 -33.69 -0.56
N GLU A 91 -15.39 -33.23 -0.75
CA GLU A 91 -16.16 -33.46 -1.98
C GLU A 91 -15.41 -32.91 -3.21
N TYR A 92 -14.88 -31.70 -3.10
CA TYR A 92 -14.19 -31.01 -4.20
C TYR A 92 -12.75 -31.45 -4.40
N ARG A 93 -12.14 -32.13 -3.43
CA ARG A 93 -10.75 -32.58 -3.49
C ARG A 93 -10.45 -33.39 -4.76
N SER A 94 -11.30 -34.36 -5.07
CA SER A 94 -11.14 -35.22 -6.26
C SER A 94 -11.22 -34.47 -7.60
N VAL A 95 -11.92 -33.32 -7.62
CA VAL A 95 -12.08 -32.48 -8.81
C VAL A 95 -10.92 -31.49 -8.95
N VAL A 96 -10.46 -30.92 -7.83
CA VAL A 96 -9.41 -29.91 -7.80
C VAL A 96 -8.03 -30.53 -7.95
N ASP A 97 -7.79 -31.67 -7.31
CA ASP A 97 -6.46 -32.28 -7.25
C ASP A 97 -5.80 -32.48 -8.63
N PRO A 98 -6.49 -32.98 -9.67
CA PRO A 98 -5.90 -33.14 -11.01
C PRO A 98 -5.64 -31.81 -11.73
N ILE A 99 -6.30 -30.73 -11.33
CA ILE A 99 -6.21 -29.40 -11.97
C ILE A 99 -5.01 -28.62 -11.42
N VAL A 100 -4.69 -28.82 -10.14
CA VAL A 100 -3.59 -28.10 -9.48
C VAL A 100 -2.25 -28.47 -10.12
N GLY A 101 -1.56 -27.46 -10.64
CA GLY A 101 -0.28 -27.64 -11.34
C GLY A 101 -0.37 -28.26 -12.74
N SER A 102 -1.59 -28.48 -13.26
CA SER A 102 -1.80 -28.90 -14.66
C SER A 102 -1.47 -27.77 -15.64
N GLU A 103 -1.28 -28.10 -16.91
CA GLU A 103 -1.04 -27.10 -17.96
C GLU A 103 -2.33 -26.31 -18.25
N MET A 104 -2.43 -25.12 -17.65
CA MET A 104 -3.54 -24.20 -17.89
C MET A 104 -3.09 -22.75 -17.80
N PRO A 105 -3.86 -21.79 -18.36
CA PRO A 105 -3.50 -20.37 -18.28
C PRO A 105 -3.33 -19.88 -16.84
N ASP A 106 -2.37 -18.97 -16.62
CA ASP A 106 -2.06 -18.37 -15.31
C ASP A 106 -3.29 -17.86 -14.55
N PHE A 107 -4.27 -17.30 -15.25
CA PHE A 107 -5.49 -16.78 -14.61
C PHE A 107 -6.33 -17.90 -13.98
N LEU A 108 -6.32 -19.12 -14.53
CA LEU A 108 -6.99 -20.27 -13.90
C LEU A 108 -6.22 -20.75 -12.67
N HIS A 109 -4.88 -20.71 -12.70
CA HIS A 109 -4.07 -20.97 -11.50
C HIS A 109 -4.34 -19.93 -10.42
N ALA A 110 -4.44 -18.65 -10.79
CA ALA A 110 -4.79 -17.57 -9.87
C ALA A 110 -6.17 -17.80 -9.22
N GLY A 111 -7.13 -18.35 -9.97
CA GLY A 111 -8.45 -18.75 -9.48
C GLY A 111 -8.43 -19.82 -8.38
N LEU A 112 -7.35 -20.61 -8.27
CA LEU A 112 -7.19 -21.61 -7.20
C LEU A 112 -6.91 -20.98 -5.83
N GLY A 113 -6.62 -19.68 -5.73
CA GLY A 113 -6.19 -19.05 -4.47
C GLY A 113 -7.17 -19.27 -3.30
N ALA A 114 -8.48 -19.23 -3.55
CA ALA A 114 -9.50 -19.51 -2.52
C ALA A 114 -9.48 -20.98 -2.07
N VAL A 115 -9.23 -21.89 -3.00
CA VAL A 115 -9.13 -23.33 -2.74
C VAL A 115 -7.87 -23.67 -1.95
N LEU A 116 -6.74 -23.02 -2.26
CA LEU A 116 -5.50 -23.15 -1.47
C LEU A 116 -5.69 -22.71 -0.02
N LEU A 117 -6.41 -21.61 0.20
CA LEU A 117 -6.75 -21.15 1.55
C LEU A 117 -7.67 -22.15 2.28
N ALA A 118 -8.66 -22.73 1.59
CA ALA A 118 -9.51 -23.78 2.16
C ALA A 118 -8.70 -25.04 2.51
N ALA A 119 -7.76 -25.46 1.66
CA ALA A 119 -6.84 -26.56 1.96
C ALA A 119 -6.02 -26.24 3.21
N LEU A 120 -5.40 -25.06 3.29
CA LEU A 120 -4.66 -24.64 4.48
C LEU A 120 -5.52 -24.77 5.74
N LYS A 121 -6.79 -24.38 5.68
CA LYS A 121 -7.70 -24.47 6.83
C LYS A 121 -7.97 -25.92 7.27
N HIS A 122 -8.20 -26.84 6.34
CA HIS A 122 -8.74 -28.18 6.65
C HIS A 122 -7.73 -29.33 6.57
N ASP A 123 -6.78 -29.29 5.63
CA ASP A 123 -5.79 -30.36 5.41
C ASP A 123 -4.44 -29.75 4.99
N LEU A 124 -3.50 -29.69 5.94
CA LEU A 124 -2.20 -29.04 5.74
C LEU A 124 -1.34 -29.79 4.73
N ASP A 125 -1.42 -31.12 4.64
CA ASP A 125 -0.60 -31.88 3.70
C ASP A 125 -1.05 -31.67 2.26
N VAL A 126 -2.37 -31.61 2.02
CA VAL A 126 -2.92 -31.17 0.73
C VAL A 126 -2.51 -29.75 0.41
N ALA A 127 -2.57 -28.85 1.38
CA ALA A 127 -2.20 -27.45 1.18
C ALA A 127 -0.72 -27.30 0.78
N ARG A 128 0.18 -28.06 1.43
CA ARG A 128 1.61 -28.09 1.10
C ARG A 128 1.81 -28.51 -0.36
N ASP A 129 1.24 -29.66 -0.74
CA ASP A 129 1.37 -30.20 -2.09
C ASP A 129 0.74 -29.26 -3.16
N TRP A 130 -0.49 -28.81 -2.95
CA TRP A 130 -1.20 -27.96 -3.90
C TRP A 130 -0.50 -26.61 -4.10
N THR A 131 0.04 -26.03 -3.03
CA THR A 131 0.76 -24.75 -3.13
C THR A 131 2.07 -24.92 -3.91
N VAL A 132 2.83 -25.99 -3.64
CA VAL A 132 4.07 -26.28 -4.39
C VAL A 132 3.80 -26.51 -5.87
N ARG A 133 2.79 -27.33 -6.20
CA ARG A 133 2.39 -27.59 -7.59
C ARG A 133 1.92 -26.33 -8.30
N THR A 134 1.17 -25.46 -7.61
CA THR A 134 0.72 -24.17 -8.17
C THR A 134 1.91 -23.23 -8.40
N ALA A 135 2.79 -23.07 -7.41
CA ALA A 135 3.97 -22.21 -7.51
C ALA A 135 4.91 -22.66 -8.65
N LYS A 136 5.08 -23.98 -8.84
CA LYS A 136 5.89 -24.54 -9.92
C LYS A 136 5.28 -24.33 -11.31
N ALA A 137 3.96 -24.50 -11.44
CA ALA A 137 3.29 -24.37 -12.73
C ALA A 137 3.10 -22.90 -13.15
N SER A 138 2.76 -22.04 -12.20
CA SER A 138 2.50 -20.62 -12.47
C SER A 138 2.85 -19.76 -11.24
N PRO A 139 4.11 -19.29 -11.12
CA PRO A 139 4.53 -18.44 -10.00
C PRO A 139 3.67 -17.16 -9.86
N THR A 140 3.30 -16.56 -10.98
CA THR A 140 2.51 -15.33 -11.09
C THR A 140 1.08 -15.50 -10.56
N ALA A 141 0.54 -16.72 -10.56
CA ALA A 141 -0.77 -17.01 -9.98
C ALA A 141 -0.85 -16.65 -8.49
N LEU A 142 0.29 -16.75 -7.77
CA LEU A 142 0.35 -16.43 -6.36
C LEU A 142 0.51 -14.93 -6.08
N PHE A 143 0.61 -14.10 -7.13
CA PHE A 143 0.71 -12.65 -6.97
C PHE A 143 -0.61 -12.01 -6.58
N ASN A 144 -1.76 -12.69 -6.75
CA ASN A 144 -3.04 -12.15 -6.30
C ASN A 144 -3.18 -12.18 -4.77
N ARG A 145 -4.21 -11.51 -4.24
CA ARG A 145 -4.41 -11.38 -2.78
C ARG A 145 -4.51 -12.74 -2.08
N ASN A 146 -5.21 -13.71 -2.66
CA ASN A 146 -5.43 -15.01 -2.03
C ASN A 146 -4.17 -15.89 -2.09
N GLY A 147 -3.43 -15.87 -3.19
CA GLY A 147 -2.15 -16.55 -3.35
C GLY A 147 -1.11 -16.05 -2.36
N ARG A 148 -0.94 -14.73 -2.22
CA ARG A 148 -0.02 -14.15 -1.22
C ARG A 148 -0.42 -14.53 0.20
N ARG A 149 -1.72 -14.50 0.52
CA ARG A 149 -2.22 -14.96 1.82
C ARG A 149 -1.93 -16.44 2.06
N ALA A 150 -2.11 -17.28 1.04
CA ALA A 150 -1.81 -18.70 1.14
C ALA A 150 -0.33 -18.93 1.45
N LEU A 151 0.59 -18.20 0.80
CA LEU A 151 2.02 -18.27 1.10
C LEU A 151 2.36 -17.84 2.53
N LEU A 152 1.80 -16.71 3.01
CA LEU A 152 2.02 -16.26 4.40
C LEU A 152 1.51 -17.28 5.43
N TRP A 153 0.34 -17.87 5.17
CA TRP A 153 -0.27 -18.85 6.04
C TRP A 153 0.45 -20.20 6.01
N LEU A 154 0.96 -20.58 4.84
CA LEU A 154 1.81 -21.74 4.69
C LEU A 154 3.12 -21.54 5.44
N ASP A 155 3.78 -20.37 5.33
CA ASP A 155 5.02 -20.11 6.09
C ASP A 155 4.81 -20.20 7.61
N ALA A 156 3.67 -19.72 8.11
CA ALA A 156 3.35 -19.83 9.53
C ALA A 156 3.11 -21.28 10.02
N ARG A 157 2.80 -22.23 9.12
CA ARG A 157 2.35 -23.59 9.48
C ARG A 157 3.24 -24.73 8.97
N ALA A 158 3.92 -24.51 7.86
CA ALA A 158 4.83 -25.42 7.17
C ALA A 158 5.97 -24.60 6.53
N PRO A 159 6.82 -23.97 7.36
CA PRO A 159 7.89 -23.10 6.89
C PRO A 159 8.88 -23.81 5.96
N ASP A 160 9.12 -25.10 6.20
CA ASP A 160 9.94 -25.99 5.37
C ASP A 160 9.50 -26.01 3.90
N VAL A 161 8.21 -25.76 3.63
CA VAL A 161 7.65 -25.72 2.28
C VAL A 161 7.57 -24.30 1.73
N ALA A 162 7.13 -23.33 2.53
CA ALA A 162 6.94 -21.96 2.06
C ALA A 162 8.25 -21.21 1.83
N GLU A 163 9.24 -21.40 2.70
CA GLU A 163 10.51 -20.67 2.64
C GLU A 163 11.26 -20.91 1.31
N PRO A 164 11.41 -22.15 0.81
CA PRO A 164 12.00 -22.39 -0.52
C PRO A 164 11.27 -21.65 -1.65
N ILE A 165 9.94 -21.58 -1.61
CA ILE A 165 9.15 -20.85 -2.62
C ILE A 165 9.46 -19.36 -2.54
N ILE A 166 9.43 -18.77 -1.33
CA ILE A 166 9.70 -17.35 -1.13
C ILE A 166 11.14 -17.00 -1.55
N ARG A 167 12.12 -17.83 -1.21
CA ARG A 167 13.53 -17.65 -1.61
C ARG A 167 13.70 -17.73 -3.13
N SER A 168 13.02 -18.67 -3.79
CA SER A 168 13.05 -18.76 -5.25
C SER A 168 12.53 -17.48 -5.93
N TYR A 169 11.54 -16.80 -5.34
CA TYR A 169 11.06 -15.52 -5.85
C TYR A 169 12.07 -14.40 -5.60
N ALA A 170 12.75 -14.40 -4.45
CA ALA A 170 13.78 -13.41 -4.13
C ALA A 170 15.03 -13.50 -5.04
N GLU A 171 15.33 -14.72 -5.53
CA GLU A 171 16.46 -15.03 -6.41
C GLU A 171 16.10 -15.01 -7.91
N SER A 172 14.81 -14.91 -8.24
CA SER A 172 14.32 -14.87 -9.61
C SER A 172 14.88 -13.67 -10.40
N PRO A 173 15.16 -13.80 -11.71
CA PRO A 173 15.47 -12.66 -12.56
C PRO A 173 14.26 -11.72 -12.79
N ASP A 174 13.04 -12.17 -12.49
CA ASP A 174 11.83 -11.35 -12.60
C ASP A 174 11.69 -10.39 -11.40
N LEU A 175 11.76 -9.08 -11.68
CA LEU A 175 11.61 -8.03 -10.68
C LEU A 175 10.25 -8.07 -9.97
N LEU A 176 9.18 -8.52 -10.63
CA LEU A 176 7.87 -8.65 -10.00
C LEU A 176 7.88 -9.75 -8.94
N ALA A 177 8.47 -10.91 -9.25
CA ALA A 177 8.69 -11.98 -8.29
C ALA A 177 9.55 -11.51 -7.11
N GLN A 178 10.65 -10.79 -7.38
CA GLN A 178 11.50 -10.23 -6.33
C GLN A 178 10.74 -9.26 -5.42
N ALA A 179 9.89 -8.40 -5.98
CA ALA A 179 9.05 -7.49 -5.22
C ALA A 179 8.04 -8.24 -4.34
N ILE A 180 7.41 -9.30 -4.86
CA ILE A 180 6.50 -10.15 -4.08
C ILE A 180 7.25 -10.85 -2.95
N ALA A 181 8.45 -11.38 -3.20
CA ALA A 181 9.27 -11.97 -2.14
C ALA A 181 9.58 -10.95 -1.04
N ALA A 182 10.03 -9.75 -1.40
CA ALA A 182 10.34 -8.70 -0.42
C ALA A 182 9.11 -8.28 0.39
N LEU A 183 7.93 -8.23 -0.23
CA LEU A 183 6.68 -8.00 0.48
C LEU A 183 6.36 -9.13 1.47
N LEU A 184 6.46 -10.39 1.04
CA LEU A 184 6.16 -11.54 1.91
C LEU A 184 7.13 -11.61 3.09
N VAL A 185 8.43 -11.42 2.84
CA VAL A 185 9.47 -11.37 3.88
C VAL A 185 9.23 -10.20 4.83
N ALA A 186 8.93 -9.01 4.32
CA ALA A 186 8.63 -7.85 5.16
C ALA A 186 7.45 -8.13 6.10
N GLN A 187 6.34 -8.69 5.58
CA GLN A 187 5.18 -9.06 6.39
C GLN A 187 5.54 -10.10 7.46
N ARG A 188 6.24 -11.18 7.10
CA ARG A 188 6.62 -12.21 8.07
C ARG A 188 7.64 -11.71 9.09
N SER A 189 8.56 -10.83 8.70
CA SER A 189 9.57 -10.27 9.62
C SER A 189 8.99 -9.40 10.74
N LEU A 190 7.74 -8.94 10.60
CA LEU A 190 7.03 -8.24 11.68
C LEU A 190 6.63 -9.17 12.84
N GLU A 191 6.46 -10.47 12.55
CA GLU A 191 5.92 -11.46 13.49
C GLU A 191 6.92 -12.58 13.82
N ASP A 192 7.90 -12.83 12.94
CA ASP A 192 8.75 -14.02 12.97
C ASP A 192 10.23 -13.64 12.82
N GLU A 193 11.01 -13.96 13.86
CA GLU A 193 12.44 -13.67 13.97
C GLU A 193 13.26 -14.25 12.82
N ARG A 194 12.84 -15.39 12.25
CA ARG A 194 13.56 -16.08 11.16
C ARG A 194 13.78 -15.18 9.93
N TRP A 195 12.90 -14.22 9.73
CA TRP A 195 12.92 -13.33 8.57
C TRP A 195 13.64 -12.00 8.82
N LYS A 196 14.13 -11.71 10.04
CA LYS A 196 14.75 -10.42 10.38
C LYS A 196 16.03 -10.13 9.60
N ASP A 197 16.97 -11.06 9.58
CA ASP A 197 18.23 -10.84 8.84
C ASP A 197 17.99 -10.78 7.33
N THR A 198 16.97 -11.51 6.87
CA THR A 198 16.59 -11.55 5.45
C THR A 198 16.01 -10.20 5.03
N ILE A 199 15.17 -9.56 5.85
CA ILE A 199 14.61 -8.24 5.49
C ILE A 199 15.70 -7.17 5.42
N ASP A 200 16.68 -7.19 6.33
CA ASP A 200 17.79 -6.22 6.31
C ASP A 200 18.65 -6.39 5.05
N THR A 201 18.92 -7.63 4.65
CA THR A 201 19.61 -7.94 3.38
C THR A 201 18.83 -7.42 2.16
N LEU A 202 17.50 -7.58 2.16
CA LEU A 202 16.65 -7.13 1.05
C LEU A 202 16.59 -5.61 0.94
N ILE A 203 16.62 -4.88 2.06
CA ILE A 203 16.65 -3.40 2.04
C ILE A 203 17.87 -2.89 1.28
N GLU A 204 19.03 -3.53 1.44
CA GLU A 204 20.26 -3.13 0.76
C GLU A 204 20.35 -3.60 -0.70
N LYS A 205 19.46 -4.51 -1.15
CA LYS A 205 19.54 -5.12 -2.48
C LYS A 205 19.18 -4.18 -3.63
N GLY A 206 18.18 -3.30 -3.44
CA GLY A 206 17.76 -2.41 -4.52
C GLY A 206 16.40 -1.72 -4.29
N PRO A 207 16.04 -0.78 -5.20
CA PRO A 207 14.81 -0.01 -5.09
C PRO A 207 13.54 -0.89 -5.20
N THR A 208 13.57 -1.96 -6.00
CA THR A 208 12.46 -2.92 -6.11
C THR A 208 12.09 -3.50 -4.74
N GLN A 209 13.09 -3.96 -3.97
CA GLN A 209 12.86 -4.48 -2.62
C GLN A 209 12.39 -3.38 -1.67
N ARG A 210 13.10 -2.25 -1.62
CA ARG A 210 12.73 -1.14 -0.71
C ARG A 210 11.32 -0.63 -0.96
N ALA A 211 10.87 -0.54 -2.21
CA ALA A 211 9.50 -0.13 -2.54
C ALA A 211 8.47 -1.17 -2.04
N ALA A 212 8.74 -2.47 -2.18
CA ALA A 212 7.87 -3.51 -1.65
C ALA A 212 7.79 -3.49 -0.11
N ILE A 213 8.91 -3.22 0.55
CA ILE A 213 8.97 -3.09 2.01
C ILE A 213 8.25 -1.82 2.47
N ALA A 214 8.41 -0.71 1.75
CA ALA A 214 7.68 0.52 1.98
C ALA A 214 6.16 0.33 1.85
N GLU A 215 5.69 -0.48 0.90
CA GLU A 215 4.26 -0.82 0.77
C GLU A 215 3.73 -1.54 2.03
N VAL A 216 4.51 -2.49 2.57
CA VAL A 216 4.16 -3.18 3.83
C VAL A 216 4.20 -2.22 4.99
N ALA A 217 5.26 -1.43 5.13
CA ALA A 217 5.39 -0.45 6.21
C ALA A 217 4.22 0.55 6.19
N SER A 218 3.86 1.05 5.01
CA SER A 218 2.71 1.91 4.77
C SER A 218 1.39 1.26 5.19
N ALA A 219 1.18 -0.01 4.84
CA ALA A 219 -0.05 -0.74 5.18
C ALA A 219 -0.20 -1.03 6.68
N TYR A 220 0.90 -1.18 7.41
CA TYR A 220 0.92 -1.55 8.83
C TYR A 220 1.24 -0.39 9.78
N VAL A 221 1.47 0.82 9.28
CA VAL A 221 1.83 2.00 10.11
C VAL A 221 0.80 2.31 11.20
N ALA A 222 -0.48 2.04 10.96
CA ALA A 222 -1.56 2.28 11.92
C ALA A 222 -1.75 1.12 12.92
N ASN A 223 -1.03 0.00 12.75
CA ASN A 223 -1.08 -1.11 13.68
C ASN A 223 -0.13 -0.83 14.86
N ALA A 224 -0.70 -0.67 16.05
CA ALA A 224 0.05 -0.37 17.27
C ALA A 224 1.15 -1.41 17.60
N GLU A 225 0.98 -2.67 17.22
CA GLU A 225 1.97 -3.73 17.45
C GLU A 225 3.23 -3.54 16.59
N HIS A 226 3.08 -2.96 15.40
CA HIS A 226 4.16 -2.87 14.40
C HIS A 226 4.59 -1.44 14.09
N VAL A 227 3.95 -0.43 14.69
CA VAL A 227 4.21 1.00 14.43
C VAL A 227 5.67 1.37 14.62
N GLY A 228 6.36 0.82 15.63
CA GLY A 228 7.77 1.13 15.89
C GLY A 228 8.67 0.75 14.71
N ARG A 229 8.63 -0.52 14.29
CA ARG A 229 9.48 -1.02 13.19
C ARG A 229 9.10 -0.41 11.84
N THR A 230 7.79 -0.32 11.57
CA THR A 230 7.32 0.26 10.30
C THR A 230 7.65 1.75 10.20
N SER A 231 7.61 2.50 11.29
CA SER A 231 8.03 3.91 11.30
C SER A 231 9.53 4.07 11.03
N VAL A 232 10.39 3.19 11.56
CA VAL A 232 11.83 3.20 11.25
C VAL A 232 12.08 3.02 9.75
N TRP A 233 11.40 2.04 9.13
CA TRP A 233 11.51 1.83 7.68
C TRP A 233 10.99 3.03 6.89
N LEU A 234 9.82 3.56 7.22
CA LEU A 234 9.23 4.70 6.51
C LEU A 234 10.10 5.95 6.60
N THR A 235 10.61 6.28 7.80
CA THR A 235 11.53 7.39 8.00
C THR A 235 12.76 7.27 7.10
N ARG A 236 13.37 6.08 7.01
CA ARG A 236 14.49 5.82 6.08
C ARG A 236 14.06 6.03 4.63
N PHE A 237 12.90 5.52 4.24
CA PHE A 237 12.44 5.52 2.85
C PHE A 237 11.91 6.86 2.36
N PHE A 238 11.59 7.82 3.24
CA PHE A 238 11.28 9.19 2.82
C PHE A 238 12.50 9.90 2.20
N ASP A 239 13.71 9.49 2.57
CA ASP A 239 14.99 10.02 2.08
C ASP A 239 15.70 9.11 1.06
N ASP A 240 15.01 8.08 0.57
CA ASP A 240 15.55 7.16 -0.43
C ASP A 240 15.96 7.91 -1.70
N ASP A 241 16.99 7.43 -2.41
CA ASP A 241 17.40 8.03 -3.68
C ASP A 241 16.38 7.74 -4.79
N ASP A 242 15.68 6.61 -4.70
CA ASP A 242 14.65 6.23 -5.67
C ASP A 242 13.30 6.92 -5.39
N ASP A 243 12.79 7.63 -6.41
CA ASP A 243 11.52 8.35 -6.31
C ASP A 243 10.30 7.44 -6.12
N GLY A 244 10.34 6.22 -6.68
CA GLY A 244 9.29 5.22 -6.52
C GLY A 244 9.21 4.72 -5.07
N VAL A 245 10.35 4.49 -4.43
CA VAL A 245 10.43 4.12 -3.01
C VAL A 245 9.85 5.23 -2.14
N ARG A 246 10.32 6.47 -2.30
CA ARG A 246 9.82 7.61 -1.52
C ARG A 246 8.31 7.80 -1.69
N ARG A 247 7.79 7.72 -2.94
CA ARG A 247 6.34 7.76 -3.22
C ARG A 247 5.58 6.68 -2.48
N THR A 248 6.10 5.46 -2.49
CA THR A 248 5.44 4.30 -1.86
C THR A 248 5.44 4.41 -0.34
N ALA A 249 6.52 4.95 0.24
CA ALA A 249 6.57 5.26 1.67
C ALA A 249 5.56 6.35 2.05
N ALA A 250 5.45 7.43 1.26
CA ALA A 250 4.49 8.51 1.53
C ALA A 250 3.02 8.06 1.47
N ASP A 251 2.72 6.92 0.84
CA ASP A 251 1.38 6.33 0.84
C ASP A 251 0.94 5.92 2.26
N CYS A 252 1.87 5.76 3.23
CA CYS A 252 1.59 5.47 4.63
C CYS A 252 0.62 6.47 5.24
N PHE A 253 0.75 7.75 4.87
CA PHE A 253 -0.09 8.78 5.43
C PHE A 253 -1.52 8.42 5.12
N ARG A 254 -1.90 7.99 3.91
CA ARG A 254 -3.28 7.61 3.53
C ARG A 254 -3.94 6.63 4.50
N ARG A 255 -3.16 5.83 5.24
CA ARG A 255 -3.62 4.83 6.21
C ARG A 255 -3.80 5.37 7.64
N ILE A 256 -3.24 6.53 7.96
CA ILE A 256 -3.34 7.15 9.29
C ILE A 256 -4.66 7.91 9.41
N ASP A 257 -5.48 7.53 10.39
CA ASP A 257 -6.73 8.21 10.70
C ASP A 257 -6.47 9.58 11.34
N PRO A 258 -7.26 10.64 11.01
CA PRO A 258 -7.12 11.95 11.64
C PRO A 258 -7.11 11.91 13.18
N SER A 259 -7.90 11.03 13.79
CA SER A 259 -7.99 10.90 15.25
C SER A 259 -6.72 10.32 15.89
N THR A 260 -5.90 9.59 15.13
CA THR A 260 -4.65 8.99 15.62
C THR A 260 -3.40 9.69 15.09
N MET A 261 -3.53 10.75 14.28
CA MET A 261 -2.39 11.49 13.69
C MET A 261 -1.34 11.89 14.73
N ALA A 262 -1.76 12.32 15.92
CA ALA A 262 -0.87 12.72 17.00
C ALA A 262 0.13 11.63 17.42
N MET A 263 -0.27 10.36 17.36
CA MET A 263 0.59 9.23 17.71
C MET A 263 1.73 9.04 16.69
N HIS A 264 1.58 9.60 15.50
CA HIS A 264 2.54 9.51 14.40
C HIS A 264 3.29 10.83 14.17
N ALA A 265 3.26 11.78 15.11
CA ALA A 265 3.94 13.07 14.98
C ALA A 265 5.42 12.96 14.56
N PRO A 266 6.25 12.05 15.13
CA PRO A 266 7.65 11.90 14.69
C PRO A 266 7.79 11.47 13.23
N LEU A 267 6.84 10.70 12.71
CA LEU A 267 6.84 10.28 11.31
C LEU A 267 6.49 11.44 10.38
N TYR A 268 5.58 12.32 10.80
CA TYR A 268 5.27 13.56 10.09
C TYR A 268 6.47 14.50 10.06
N GLU A 269 7.18 14.67 11.18
CA GLU A 269 8.40 15.47 11.27
C GLU A 269 9.51 14.92 10.36
N ALA A 270 9.75 13.61 10.40
CA ALA A 270 10.69 12.93 9.51
C ALA A 270 10.34 13.18 8.03
N TYR A 271 9.06 13.08 7.67
CA TYR A 271 8.61 13.38 6.32
C TYR A 271 8.89 14.83 5.91
N VAL A 272 8.62 15.82 6.76
CA VAL A 272 8.87 17.25 6.47
C VAL A 272 10.35 17.50 6.19
N GLY A 273 11.24 16.83 6.92
CA GLY A 273 12.69 16.96 6.78
C GLY A 273 13.28 16.22 5.59
N SER A 274 12.48 15.42 4.87
CA SER A 274 12.99 14.48 3.87
C SER A 274 13.07 15.03 2.44
N LYS A 275 13.88 14.39 1.58
CA LYS A 275 13.94 14.62 0.13
C LYS A 275 12.58 14.51 -0.55
N TYR A 276 11.68 13.66 -0.07
CA TYR A 276 10.36 13.54 -0.68
C TYR A 276 9.55 14.82 -0.53
N PHE A 277 9.73 15.54 0.57
CA PHE A 277 9.01 16.78 0.82
C PHE A 277 9.34 17.86 -0.21
N ASP A 278 10.52 17.85 -0.82
CA ASP A 278 10.89 18.85 -1.83
C ASP A 278 10.12 18.69 -3.16
N GLY A 279 9.40 17.57 -3.34
CA GLY A 279 8.57 17.26 -4.52
C GLY A 279 7.08 17.63 -4.41
N GLU A 280 6.22 16.70 -4.83
CA GLU A 280 4.76 16.89 -4.86
C GLU A 280 4.12 16.71 -3.47
N ARG A 281 3.50 17.77 -2.95
CA ARG A 281 3.01 17.87 -1.56
C ARG A 281 1.50 18.05 -1.42
N SER A 282 0.77 18.28 -2.52
CA SER A 282 -0.64 18.74 -2.45
C SER A 282 -1.56 17.77 -1.70
N TYR A 283 -1.40 16.47 -1.92
CA TYR A 283 -2.19 15.45 -1.22
C TYR A 283 -1.95 15.48 0.30
N PHE A 284 -0.70 15.66 0.71
CA PHE A 284 -0.33 15.67 2.11
C PHE A 284 -0.88 16.92 2.81
N ILE A 285 -0.76 18.10 2.19
CA ILE A 285 -1.25 19.36 2.75
C ILE A 285 -2.77 19.29 2.99
N HIS A 286 -3.54 18.76 2.04
CA HIS A 286 -4.98 18.59 2.21
C HIS A 286 -5.35 17.73 3.44
N ARG A 287 -4.48 16.77 3.81
CA ARG A 287 -4.72 15.96 5.01
C ARG A 287 -4.60 16.75 6.30
N LEU A 288 -3.75 17.78 6.32
CA LEU A 288 -3.50 18.59 7.51
C LEU A 288 -4.68 19.47 7.91
N GLU A 289 -5.62 19.72 6.99
CA GLU A 289 -6.89 20.42 7.30
C GLU A 289 -7.65 19.70 8.43
N LYS A 290 -7.51 18.38 8.53
CA LYS A 290 -8.16 17.54 9.55
C LYS A 290 -7.26 17.21 10.74
N ALA A 291 -6.06 17.81 10.81
CA ALA A 291 -5.14 17.54 11.91
C ALA A 291 -5.72 18.05 13.24
N PRO A 292 -5.62 17.27 14.32
CA PRO A 292 -6.05 17.71 15.65
C PRO A 292 -5.13 18.83 16.17
N ALA A 293 -5.62 19.69 17.07
CA ALA A 293 -4.87 20.85 17.58
C ALA A 293 -3.51 20.50 18.25
N VAL A 294 -3.37 19.29 18.79
CA VAL A 294 -2.09 18.80 19.34
C VAL A 294 -0.99 18.70 18.27
N MET A 295 -1.35 18.64 16.98
CA MET A 295 -0.42 18.61 15.85
C MET A 295 -0.08 20.01 15.33
N ASP A 296 -0.59 21.09 15.91
CA ASP A 296 -0.50 22.43 15.34
C ASP A 296 0.95 22.91 15.13
N ASP A 297 1.88 22.54 16.01
CA ASP A 297 3.30 22.90 15.82
C ASP A 297 3.95 22.15 14.65
N VAL A 298 3.57 20.89 14.42
CA VAL A 298 4.01 20.08 13.27
C VAL A 298 3.40 20.62 11.97
N VAL A 299 2.10 20.93 12.00
CA VAL A 299 1.39 21.51 10.85
C VAL A 299 1.98 22.86 10.49
N LEU A 300 2.25 23.72 11.47
CA LEU A 300 2.87 25.02 11.24
C LEU A 300 4.29 24.88 10.67
N GLY A 301 5.10 23.96 11.21
CA GLY A 301 6.42 23.66 10.67
C GLY A 301 6.37 23.20 9.20
N LEU A 302 5.36 22.40 8.84
CA LEU A 302 5.14 21.99 7.45
C LEU A 302 4.78 23.17 6.54
N ILE A 303 3.91 24.06 7.01
CA ILE A 303 3.53 25.25 6.27
C ILE A 303 4.74 26.15 6.03
N GLU A 304 5.54 26.41 7.07
CA GLU A 304 6.78 27.18 7.00
C GLU A 304 7.75 26.58 5.97
N ARG A 305 7.98 25.26 6.01
CA ARG A 305 8.85 24.58 5.05
C ARG A 305 8.30 24.63 3.63
N THR A 306 6.99 24.50 3.46
CA THR A 306 6.33 24.62 2.14
C THR A 306 6.59 25.99 1.54
N VAL A 307 6.40 27.04 2.34
CA VAL A 307 6.62 28.43 1.94
C VAL A 307 8.08 28.67 1.58
N GLU A 308 9.03 28.13 2.35
CA GLU A 308 10.46 28.27 2.07
C GLU A 308 10.87 27.61 0.76
N VAL A 309 10.34 26.42 0.45
CA VAL A 309 10.63 25.77 -0.84
C VAL A 309 10.03 26.56 -2.00
N VAL A 310 8.87 27.20 -1.84
CA VAL A 310 8.31 28.06 -2.90
C VAL A 310 9.13 29.35 -3.07
N LYS A 311 9.56 30.00 -1.98
CA LYS A 311 10.44 31.17 -2.02
C LYS A 311 11.72 30.94 -2.81
N THR A 312 12.30 29.75 -2.66
CA THR A 312 13.56 29.36 -3.32
C THR A 312 13.36 28.86 -4.76
N GLY A 313 12.15 29.00 -5.32
CA GLY A 313 11.85 28.62 -6.71
C GLY A 313 11.61 27.12 -6.90
N GLY A 314 11.35 26.37 -5.82
CA GLY A 314 11.05 24.95 -5.89
C GLY A 314 9.70 24.63 -6.56
N PRO A 315 9.51 23.37 -6.99
CA PRO A 315 8.28 22.94 -7.66
C PRO A 315 7.04 23.04 -6.73
N GLY A 316 5.88 23.42 -7.31
CA GLY A 316 4.57 23.41 -6.63
C GLY A 316 3.95 24.77 -6.27
N GLY A 317 4.53 25.88 -6.72
CA GLY A 317 4.29 27.24 -6.19
C GLY A 317 2.86 27.82 -6.22
N GLY A 318 1.90 27.29 -6.98
CA GLY A 318 0.54 27.86 -7.05
C GLY A 318 -0.50 27.14 -6.20
N ARG A 319 -0.73 25.85 -6.47
CA ARG A 319 -1.81 25.08 -5.82
C ARG A 319 -1.49 24.72 -4.36
N GLY A 320 -0.21 24.47 -4.04
CA GLY A 320 0.19 24.13 -2.68
C GLY A 320 -0.04 25.29 -1.70
N LEU A 321 0.17 26.54 -2.15
CA LEU A 321 -0.03 27.72 -1.31
C LEU A 321 -1.51 28.00 -0.99
N TYR A 322 -2.45 27.65 -1.89
CA TYR A 322 -3.87 27.81 -1.58
C TYR A 322 -4.33 26.90 -0.44
N GLN A 323 -3.79 25.69 -0.38
CA GLN A 323 -4.22 24.63 0.55
C GLN A 323 -3.69 24.83 1.97
N ILE A 324 -2.62 25.62 2.16
CA ILE A 324 -2.07 25.91 3.49
C ILE A 324 -2.83 26.99 4.26
N TRP A 325 -3.66 27.80 3.58
CA TRP A 325 -4.41 28.87 4.25
C TRP A 325 -5.36 28.35 5.34
N ASP A 326 -6.17 27.33 5.05
CA ASP A 326 -7.16 26.84 6.03
C ASP A 326 -6.51 26.30 7.32
N PRO A 327 -5.50 25.42 7.26
CA PRO A 327 -4.81 24.99 8.48
C PRO A 327 -4.06 26.15 9.16
N LEU A 328 -3.46 27.09 8.41
CA LEU A 328 -2.78 28.26 8.98
C LEU A 328 -3.74 29.16 9.77
N LEU A 329 -4.87 29.53 9.17
CA LEU A 329 -5.86 30.40 9.79
C LEU A 329 -6.53 29.73 11.00
N ARG A 330 -6.75 28.41 10.94
CA ARG A 330 -7.20 27.62 12.11
C ARG A 330 -6.20 27.74 13.26
N ILE A 331 -4.92 27.51 13.01
CA ILE A 331 -3.87 27.60 14.04
C ILE A 331 -3.80 29.03 14.59
N TYR A 332 -3.79 30.02 13.71
CA TYR A 332 -3.80 31.44 14.07
C TYR A 332 -4.98 31.80 14.98
N ALA A 333 -6.21 31.39 14.63
CA ALA A 333 -7.41 31.68 15.40
C ALA A 333 -7.42 31.05 16.80
N THR A 334 -6.68 29.95 16.99
CA THR A 334 -6.51 29.30 18.30
C THR A 334 -5.33 29.83 19.10
N CYS A 335 -4.49 30.69 18.51
CA CYS A 335 -3.40 31.33 19.23
C CYS A 335 -3.96 32.38 20.19
N GLY A 336 -3.64 32.25 21.49
CA GLY A 336 -3.90 33.30 22.46
C GLY A 336 -3.10 34.57 22.16
N ALA A 337 -3.49 35.69 22.78
CA ALA A 337 -2.75 36.95 22.70
C ALA A 337 -1.37 36.76 23.36
N ASN A 338 -0.29 36.82 22.58
CA ASN A 338 1.12 36.75 22.99
C ASN A 338 1.73 35.34 23.16
N GLY A 339 1.80 34.57 22.08
CA GLY A 339 2.58 33.32 22.02
C GLY A 339 3.57 33.28 20.86
N ALA A 340 4.67 32.52 21.00
CA ALA A 340 5.64 32.30 19.92
C ALA A 340 5.00 31.71 18.65
N ARG A 341 3.93 30.91 18.81
CA ARG A 341 3.14 30.36 17.70
C ARG A 341 2.38 31.43 16.91
N LEU A 342 1.86 32.46 17.59
CA LEU A 342 1.19 33.59 16.93
C LEU A 342 2.16 34.32 16.00
N LYS A 343 3.37 34.60 16.49
CA LYS A 343 4.42 35.24 15.69
C LYS A 343 4.75 34.41 14.45
N ARG A 344 4.99 33.11 14.61
CA ARG A 344 5.24 32.19 13.48
C ARG A 344 4.12 32.20 12.44
N CYS A 345 2.85 32.20 12.88
CA CYS A 345 1.72 32.29 11.96
C CYS A 345 1.72 33.61 11.17
N LEU A 346 1.95 34.74 11.85
CA LEU A 346 2.02 36.06 11.21
C LEU A 346 3.19 36.15 10.22
N ASP A 347 4.37 35.64 10.60
CA ASP A 347 5.56 35.60 9.73
C ASP A 347 5.26 34.81 8.43
N VAL A 348 4.50 33.71 8.52
CA VAL A 348 4.05 32.94 7.34
C VAL A 348 3.02 33.73 6.52
N ILE A 349 2.03 34.36 7.16
CA ILE A 349 0.99 35.15 6.47
C ILE A 349 1.62 36.29 5.67
N ASP A 350 2.54 37.04 6.28
CA ASP A 350 3.25 38.16 5.63
C ASP A 350 3.97 37.69 4.37
N VAL A 351 4.61 36.53 4.44
CA VAL A 351 5.29 35.93 3.29
C VAL A 351 4.30 35.54 2.20
N LEU A 352 3.18 34.90 2.56
CA LEU A 352 2.17 34.51 1.57
C LEU A 352 1.56 35.72 0.85
N VAL A 353 1.36 36.82 1.57
CA VAL A 353 0.90 38.09 0.99
C VAL A 353 1.97 38.69 0.05
N GLN A 354 3.25 38.67 0.45
CA GLN A 354 4.35 39.15 -0.40
C GLN A 354 4.52 38.34 -1.69
N LEU A 355 4.24 37.04 -1.65
CA LEU A 355 4.28 36.14 -2.80
C LEU A 355 3.05 36.24 -3.70
N ASP A 356 2.08 37.12 -3.39
CA ASP A 356 0.77 37.19 -4.04
C ASP A 356 0.10 35.80 -4.15
N ALA A 357 0.21 35.02 -3.07
CA ALA A 357 -0.27 33.66 -3.03
C ALA A 357 -1.80 33.62 -3.20
N VAL A 358 -2.27 32.83 -4.16
CA VAL A 358 -3.71 32.58 -4.38
C VAL A 358 -4.36 32.14 -3.06
N GLY A 359 -5.42 32.83 -2.65
CA GLY A 359 -6.14 32.56 -1.40
C GLY A 359 -6.01 33.63 -0.31
N SER A 360 -5.21 34.68 -0.54
CA SER A 360 -5.10 35.86 0.36
C SER A 360 -6.46 36.49 0.70
N SER A 361 -7.46 36.36 -0.18
CA SER A 361 -8.86 36.77 0.09
C SER A 361 -9.48 36.10 1.32
N LYS A 362 -8.96 34.96 1.78
CA LYS A 362 -9.42 34.28 3.00
C LYS A 362 -9.10 35.08 4.27
N LEU A 363 -8.13 35.99 4.24
CA LEU A 363 -7.85 36.90 5.36
C LEU A 363 -9.04 37.82 5.68
N ASN A 364 -9.85 38.17 4.67
CA ASN A 364 -11.05 38.98 4.86
C ASN A 364 -12.14 38.26 5.67
N ALA A 365 -12.02 36.95 5.89
CA ALA A 365 -12.94 36.20 6.75
C ALA A 365 -12.57 36.28 8.24
N LEU A 366 -11.41 36.87 8.58
CA LEU A 366 -10.98 37.10 9.96
C LEU A 366 -11.31 38.51 10.48
N THR A 367 -11.68 39.43 9.58
CA THR A 367 -12.20 40.77 9.87
C THR A 367 -13.72 40.74 9.86
#